data_AF-A0A2D7I2J6-F1
#
_entry.id   AF-A0A2D7I2J6-F1
#
_cell.length_a   1.000
_cell.length_b   1.000
_cell.length_c   1.000
_cell.angle_alpha   90.00
_cell.angle_beta   90.00
_cell.angle_gamma   90.00
#
_symmetry.space_group_name_H-M   'P 1'
#
loop_
_entity.id
_entity.type
_entity.pdbx_description
1 polymer ?
#
loop_
_entity_poly.entity_id
_entity_poly.type
_entity_poly.pdbx_seq_one_letter_code
_entity_poly.pdbx_strand_id
1 'polypeptide(L)' 'MNSHDINDRLPKWFHRANWAGGALACFGIGAFPLIGQETSWAIALWAFFWAIMGLGAARNAKIGKQSIHIPKRLDEKR' A
#
# COMPACT_ATOMS: atom_id res chain seq x y z
N MET A 1 -14.34 6.42 -29.12
CA MET A 1 -13.29 5.75 -28.31
C MET A 1 -13.69 5.92 -26.87
N ASN A 2 -14.07 4.81 -26.20
CA ASN A 2 -14.72 4.85 -24.89
C ASN A 2 -13.72 5.18 -23.79
N SER A 3 -14.13 5.99 -22.83
CA SER A 3 -13.37 6.47 -21.66
C SER A 3 -12.88 5.36 -20.69
N HIS A 4 -13.00 4.09 -21.07
CA HIS A 4 -12.62 2.92 -20.28
C HIS A 4 -11.19 2.40 -20.56
N ASP A 5 -10.52 2.90 -21.61
CA ASP A 5 -9.14 2.51 -21.97
C ASP A 5 -8.04 3.23 -21.15
N ILE A 6 -8.41 4.20 -20.28
CA ILE A 6 -7.46 4.87 -19.37
C ILE A 6 -7.18 4.02 -18.11
N ASN A 7 -7.49 2.72 -18.15
CA ASN A 7 -6.97 1.76 -17.18
C ASN A 7 -5.51 1.32 -17.51
N ASP A 8 -4.93 1.80 -18.61
CA ASP A 8 -3.63 1.39 -19.14
C ASP A 8 -2.43 2.22 -18.65
N ARG A 9 -2.37 2.57 -17.35
CA ARG A 9 -1.26 3.38 -16.84
C ARG A 9 -0.16 2.63 -16.08
N LEU A 10 -0.38 1.38 -15.70
CA LEU A 10 0.62 0.39 -15.25
C LEU A 10 -0.11 -0.96 -15.11
N PRO A 11 0.55 -2.10 -15.36
CA PRO A 11 -0.12 -3.38 -15.26
C PRO A 11 -0.71 -3.61 -13.87
N LYS A 12 -1.89 -4.25 -13.79
CA LYS A 12 -2.53 -4.55 -12.49
C LYS A 12 -1.56 -5.25 -11.53
N TRP A 13 -0.72 -6.16 -12.03
CA TRP A 13 0.29 -6.85 -11.23
C TRP A 13 1.26 -5.90 -10.51
N PHE A 14 1.60 -4.76 -11.13
CA PHE A 14 2.48 -3.76 -10.53
C PHE A 14 1.81 -3.09 -9.32
N HIS A 15 0.54 -2.70 -9.46
CA HIS A 15 -0.22 -2.14 -8.33
C HIS A 15 -0.41 -3.17 -7.22
N ARG A 16 -0.65 -4.45 -7.57
CA ARG A 16 -0.71 -5.53 -6.58
C ARG A 16 0.60 -5.67 -5.82
N ALA A 17 1.73 -5.68 -6.53
CA ALA A 17 3.07 -5.79 -5.95
C ALA A 17 3.40 -4.59 -5.06
N ASN A 18 3.08 -3.37 -5.49
CA ASN A 18 3.30 -2.16 -4.70
C ASN A 18 2.49 -2.17 -3.39
N TRP A 19 1.21 -2.54 -3.46
CA TRP A 19 0.38 -2.67 -2.25
C TRP A 19 0.81 -3.83 -1.36
N ALA A 20 1.25 -4.95 -1.94
CA ALA A 20 1.79 -6.08 -1.18
C ALA A 20 3.10 -5.71 -0.47
N GLY A 21 4.00 -4.98 -1.14
CA GLY A 21 5.22 -4.44 -0.53
C GLY A 21 4.91 -3.45 0.59
N GLY A 22 3.94 -2.55 0.38
CA GLY A 22 3.46 -1.65 1.43
C GLY A 22 2.86 -2.39 2.63
N ALA A 23 2.10 -3.46 2.39
CA ALA A 23 1.57 -4.31 3.46
C ALA A 23 2.69 -4.99 4.25
N LEU A 24 3.68 -5.57 3.56
CA LEU A 24 4.84 -6.20 4.18
C LEU A 24 5.64 -5.20 5.04
N ALA A 25 5.85 -3.98 4.52
CA ALA A 25 6.54 -2.91 5.25
C ALA A 25 5.77 -2.51 6.51
N CYS A 26 4.44 -2.37 6.43
CA CYS A 26 3.61 -2.07 7.60
C CYS A 26 3.75 -3.18 8.66
N PHE A 27 3.69 -4.45 8.28
CA PHE A 27 3.88 -5.55 9.23
C PHE A 27 5.29 -5.56 9.85
N GLY A 28 6.33 -5.32 9.06
CA GLY A 28 7.71 -5.25 9.56
C GLY A 28 7.92 -4.10 10.57
N ILE A 29 7.41 -2.91 10.27
CA ILE A 29 7.48 -1.74 11.15
C ILE A 29 6.62 -1.94 12.41
N GLY A 30 5.45 -2.54 12.27
CA GLY A 30 4.57 -2.87 13.40
C GLY A 30 5.19 -3.88 14.37
N ALA A 31 6.01 -4.82 13.87
CA ALA A 31 6.72 -5.81 14.67
C ALA A 31 8.04 -5.31 15.27
N PHE A 32 8.58 -4.19 14.78
CA PHE A 32 9.84 -3.59 15.27
C PHE A 32 9.93 -3.45 16.81
N PRO A 33 8.91 -2.90 17.51
CA PRO A 33 8.97 -2.78 18.95
C PRO A 33 8.79 -4.10 19.73
N LEU A 34 8.51 -5.23 19.08
CA LEU A 34 8.54 -6.54 19.75
C LEU A 34 9.98 -7.04 19.95
N ILE A 35 10.94 -6.47 19.21
CA ILE A 35 12.37 -6.81 19.31
C ILE A 35 13.06 -5.90 20.34
N GLY A 36 12.56 -4.68 20.53
CA GLY A 36 12.96 -3.82 21.65
C GLY A 36 12.14 -4.16 22.89
N GLN A 37 12.78 -4.57 23.98
CA GLN A 37 12.12 -4.98 25.24
C GLN A 37 11.47 -3.81 25.99
N GLU A 38 10.56 -3.08 25.36
CA GLU A 38 9.82 -2.00 26.01
C GLU A 38 8.42 -2.50 26.35
N THR A 39 8.05 -2.40 27.62
CA THR A 39 6.75 -2.85 28.10
C THR A 39 5.86 -1.63 28.20
N SER A 40 5.11 -1.31 27.14
CA SER A 40 4.17 -0.20 27.18
C SER A 40 2.95 -0.41 26.28
N TRP A 41 1.83 0.19 26.70
CA TRP A 41 0.60 0.31 25.93
C TRP A 41 0.82 1.04 24.59
N ALA A 42 1.87 1.88 24.50
CA ALA A 42 2.25 2.55 23.26
C ALA A 42 2.70 1.55 22.18
N ILE A 43 3.36 0.45 22.56
CA ILE A 43 3.75 -0.61 21.62
C ILE A 43 2.54 -1.36 21.09
N ALA A 44 1.55 -1.63 21.96
CA ALA A 44 0.30 -2.25 21.54
C ALA A 44 -0.46 -1.36 20.54
N LEU A 45 -0.56 -0.05 20.81
CA LEU A 45 -1.19 0.90 19.88
C LEU A 45 -0.41 1.05 18.57
N TRP A 46 0.93 1.06 18.63
CA TRP A 46 1.80 1.09 17.47
C TRP A 46 1.59 -0.14 16.59
N ALA A 47 1.75 -1.33 17.15
CA ALA A 47 1.58 -2.59 16.44
C ALA A 47 0.16 -2.70 15.85
N PHE A 48 -0.86 -2.28 16.60
CA PHE A 48 -2.25 -2.29 16.14
C PHE A 48 -2.48 -1.34 14.96
N PHE A 49 -1.97 -0.11 15.02
CA PHE A 49 -2.05 0.85 13.92
C PHE A 49 -1.45 0.28 12.64
N TRP A 50 -0.22 -0.25 12.72
CA TRP A 50 0.48 -0.79 11.55
C TRP A 50 -0.15 -2.08 11.03
N ALA A 51 -0.76 -2.90 11.89
CA ALA A 51 -1.54 -4.06 11.47
C ALA A 51 -2.78 -3.67 10.66
N ILE A 52 -3.51 -2.62 11.07
CA ILE A 52 -4.67 -2.10 10.31
C ILE A 52 -4.21 -1.55 8.96
N MET A 53 -3.12 -0.78 8.94
CA MET A 53 -2.56 -0.23 7.70
C MET A 53 -2.11 -1.34 6.75
N GLY A 54 -1.43 -2.37 7.28
CA GLY A 54 -1.01 -3.55 6.52
C GLY A 54 -2.18 -4.33 5.94
N LEU A 55 -3.26 -4.51 6.70
CA LEU A 55 -4.47 -5.17 6.24
C LEU A 55 -5.18 -4.36 5.14
N GLY A 56 -5.27 -3.04 5.29
CA GLY A 56 -5.81 -2.14 4.27
C GLY A 56 -5.01 -2.20 2.97
N ALA A 57 -3.68 -2.19 3.06
CA ALA A 57 -2.78 -2.34 1.92
C ALA A 57 -2.95 -3.72 1.25
N ALA A 58 -3.03 -4.81 2.02
CA ALA A 58 -3.26 -6.15 1.47
C ALA A 58 -4.62 -6.28 0.74
N ARG A 59 -5.68 -5.66 1.27
CA ARG A 59 -6.99 -5.61 0.59
C ARG A 59 -6.89 -4.84 -0.73
N ASN A 60 -6.16 -3.72 -0.74
CA ASN A 60 -5.92 -2.95 -1.97
C ASN A 60 -5.05 -3.72 -2.97
N ALA A 61 -4.10 -4.54 -2.50
CA ALA A 61 -3.30 -5.44 -3.33
C ALA A 61 -4.16 -6.51 -4.01
N LYS A 62 -5.13 -7.10 -3.28
CA LYS A 62 -6.05 -8.10 -3.85
C LYS A 62 -6.89 -7.52 -4.98
N ILE A 63 -7.40 -6.31 -4.79
CA ILE A 63 -8.24 -5.60 -5.77
C ILE A 63 -7.40 -5.07 -6.94
N GLY A 64 -6.12 -4.73 -6.70
CA GLY A 64 -5.25 -4.09 -7.70
C GLY A 64 -5.62 -2.62 -7.94
N LYS A 65 -6.05 -1.92 -6.88
CA LYS A 65 -6.41 -0.50 -6.95
C LYS A 65 -5.18 0.35 -7.29
N GLN A 66 -5.32 1.38 -8.11
CA GLN A 66 -4.21 2.29 -8.42
C GLN A 66 -3.66 2.91 -7.13
N SER A 67 -2.36 2.78 -6.92
CA SER A 67 -1.63 3.25 -5.74
C SER A 67 -1.04 4.64 -5.89
N ILE A 68 -0.92 5.14 -7.12
CA ILE A 68 -0.22 6.39 -7.46
C ILE A 68 -1.16 7.25 -8.30
N HIS A 69 -1.36 8.50 -7.89
CA HIS A 69 -2.05 9.49 -8.71
C HIS A 69 -1.09 9.97 -9.81
N ILE A 70 -1.35 9.60 -11.06
CA ILE A 70 -0.53 10.03 -12.21
C ILE A 70 -1.14 11.34 -12.76
N PRO A 71 -0.44 12.49 -12.67
CA PRO A 71 -0.96 13.76 -13.13
C PRO A 71 -1.13 13.78 -14.65
N LYS A 72 -2.26 14.32 -15.12
CA LYS A 72 -2.65 14.41 -16.55
C LYS A 72 -1.62 15.08 -17.47
N ARG A 73 -0.69 15.89 -16.97
CA ARG A 73 0.23 16.69 -17.83
C ARG A 73 1.29 15.88 -18.58
N LEU A 74 1.46 14.60 -18.25
CA LEU A 74 2.28 13.66 -19.03
C LEU A 74 1.50 13.02 -20.21
N ASP A 75 0.18 13.25 -20.33
CA ASP A 75 -0.64 12.77 -21.45
C ASP A 75 -0.39 13.53 -22.75
N GLU A 76 -0.06 14.83 -22.69
CA GLU A 76 -0.18 15.72 -23.85
C GLU A 76 1.12 15.86 -24.66
N LYS A 77 2.22 15.27 -24.18
CA LYS A 77 3.53 15.30 -24.86
C LYS A 77 3.81 14.05 -25.71
N ARG A 78 2.80 13.24 -26.04
CA ARG A 78 2.99 12.07 -26.90
C ARG A 78 1.91 11.90 -27.95
#